data_AF-A0A554VBJ3-F1
#
_entry.id   AF-A0A554VBJ3-F1
#
_cell.length_a   1.000
_cell.length_b   1.000
_cell.length_c   1.000
_cell.angle_alpha   90.00
_cell.angle_beta   90.00
_cell.angle_gamma   90.00
#
_symmetry.space_group_name_H-M   'P 1'
#
loop_
_entity.id
_entity.type
_entity.pdbx_description
1 polymer ?
#
loop_
_entity_poly.entity_id
_entity_poly.type
_entity_poly.pdbx_seq_one_letter_code
_entity_poly.pdbx_strand_id
1 'polypeptide(L)'
;MSKEIEKDISDIKRIATKFRKDICNGNIKFPFSEDFPRGCCGNASDLLKKVLEGNSFQNIIYSKGWRNEQSHGWLEYKGFIIDITADQFWDEENEEIIIINKNKSDFHKQFKPGIF
;
A
#
# COMPACT_ATOMS: atom_id res chain seq x y z
N MET A 1 -14.72 8.02 13.60
CA MET A 1 -14.64 6.75 12.84
C MET A 1 -15.53 5.75 13.55
N SER A 2 -16.13 4.77 12.86
CA SER A 2 -16.90 3.73 13.57
C SER A 2 -15.94 2.73 14.23
N LYS A 3 -16.37 2.09 15.34
CA LYS A 3 -15.57 1.06 16.05
C LYS A 3 -15.18 -0.11 15.14
N GLU A 4 -16.03 -0.45 14.17
CA GLU A 4 -15.75 -1.48 13.17
C GLU A 4 -14.58 -1.09 12.27
N ILE A 5 -14.58 0.14 11.74
CA ILE A 5 -13.48 0.62 10.88
C ILE A 5 -12.18 0.71 11.69
N GLU A 6 -12.23 1.16 12.95
CA GLU A 6 -11.05 1.17 13.83
C GLU A 6 -10.44 -0.21 14.01
N LYS A 7 -11.29 -1.23 14.22
CA LYS A 7 -10.86 -2.63 14.31
C LYS A 7 -10.25 -3.11 12.99
N ASP A 8 -10.94 -2.87 11.87
CA ASP A 8 -10.45 -3.26 10.55
C ASP A 8 -9.07 -2.67 10.27
N ILE A 9 -8.90 -1.36 10.51
CA ILE A 9 -7.62 -0.67 10.29
C ILE A 9 -6.52 -1.24 11.19
N SER A 10 -6.83 -1.62 12.43
CA SER A 10 -5.88 -2.28 13.33
C SER A 10 -5.45 -3.66 12.80
N ASP A 11 -6.41 -4.48 12.35
CA ASP A 11 -6.14 -5.81 11.81
C ASP A 11 -5.38 -5.74 10.47
N ILE A 12 -5.77 -4.83 9.59
CA ILE A 12 -5.07 -4.54 8.33
C ILE A 12 -3.64 -4.11 8.62
N LYS A 13 -3.41 -3.23 9.60
CA LYS A 13 -2.05 -2.81 9.99
C LYS A 13 -1.21 -4.01 10.42
N ARG A 14 -1.75 -4.90 11.25
CA ARG A 14 -1.04 -6.12 11.67
C ARG A 14 -0.69 -7.02 10.47
N ILE A 15 -1.64 -7.24 9.56
CA ILE A 15 -1.44 -8.07 8.37
C ILE A 15 -0.43 -7.43 7.42
N ALA A 16 -0.58 -6.16 7.09
CA ALA A 16 0.33 -5.41 6.21
C ALA A 16 1.76 -5.39 6.77
N THR A 17 1.93 -5.18 8.08
CA THR A 17 3.24 -5.24 8.73
C THR A 17 3.88 -6.60 8.64
N LYS A 18 3.13 -7.68 8.90
CA LYS A 18 3.67 -9.04 8.73
C LYS A 18 4.02 -9.32 7.27
N PHE A 19 3.13 -8.98 6.35
CA PHE A 19 3.30 -9.21 4.92
C PHE A 19 4.54 -8.50 4.38
N ARG A 20 4.72 -7.22 4.70
CA ARG A 20 5.93 -6.46 4.33
C ARG A 20 7.20 -7.11 4.88
N LYS A 21 7.21 -7.50 6.16
CA LYS A 21 8.35 -8.20 6.76
C LYS A 21 8.66 -9.53 6.06
N ASP A 22 7.63 -10.27 5.67
CA ASP A 22 7.80 -11.53 4.94
C ASP A 22 8.40 -11.30 3.54
N ILE A 23 8.12 -10.16 2.88
CA ILE A 23 8.82 -9.77 1.64
C ILE A 23 10.28 -9.42 1.94
N CYS A 24 10.55 -8.54 2.92
CA CYS A 24 11.92 -8.11 3.26
C CYS A 24 12.82 -9.29 3.68
N ASN A 25 12.25 -10.30 4.32
CA ASN A 25 12.96 -11.51 4.72
C ASN A 25 13.09 -12.56 3.60
N GLY A 26 12.54 -12.29 2.41
CA GLY A 26 12.55 -13.21 1.27
C GLY A 26 11.61 -14.42 1.41
N ASN A 27 10.69 -14.41 2.38
CA ASN A 27 9.67 -15.44 2.56
C ASN A 27 8.57 -15.35 1.50
N ILE A 28 8.29 -14.14 1.02
CA ILE A 28 7.39 -13.87 -0.10
C ILE A 28 8.24 -13.34 -1.24
N LYS A 29 8.17 -14.04 -2.39
CA LYS A 29 8.91 -13.69 -3.59
C LYS A 29 7.94 -13.43 -4.74
N PHE A 30 8.29 -12.44 -5.55
CA PHE A 30 7.62 -12.07 -6.78
C PHE A 30 8.66 -11.42 -7.71
N PRO A 31 8.37 -11.20 -9.00
CA PRO A 31 9.33 -10.60 -9.90
C PRO A 31 9.92 -9.29 -9.32
N PHE A 32 11.25 -9.22 -9.23
CA PHE A 32 12.01 -8.07 -8.72
C PHE A 32 11.85 -7.79 -7.21
N SER A 33 11.32 -8.75 -6.43
CA SER A 33 11.18 -8.58 -4.96
C SER A 33 12.50 -8.34 -4.21
N GLU A 34 13.64 -8.65 -4.81
CA GLU A 34 14.98 -8.34 -4.31
C GLU A 34 15.27 -6.83 -4.20
N ASP A 35 14.58 -6.01 -4.99
CA ASP A 35 14.71 -4.54 -4.99
C ASP A 35 13.66 -3.86 -4.10
N PHE A 36 12.86 -4.64 -3.36
CA PHE A 36 11.78 -4.12 -2.53
C PHE A 36 12.28 -3.04 -1.55
N PRO A 37 11.59 -1.89 -1.44
CA PRO A 37 10.27 -1.58 -2.01
C PRO A 37 10.29 -1.00 -3.44
N ARG A 38 11.46 -0.73 -4.03
CA ARG A 38 11.58 0.01 -5.30
C ARG A 38 11.06 -0.79 -6.47
N GLY A 39 10.21 -0.17 -7.27
CA GLY A 39 9.60 -0.81 -8.45
C GLY A 39 8.61 -1.93 -8.10
N CYS A 40 8.34 -2.16 -6.82
CA CYS A 40 7.54 -3.28 -6.34
C CYS A 40 6.09 -2.90 -5.99
N CYS A 41 5.73 -1.62 -5.99
CA CYS A 41 4.43 -1.12 -5.54
C CYS A 41 3.22 -1.83 -6.16
N GLY A 42 3.26 -2.15 -7.47
CA GLY A 42 2.22 -2.91 -8.15
C GLY A 42 2.08 -4.35 -7.63
N ASN A 43 3.16 -5.14 -7.76
CA ASN A 43 3.18 -6.54 -7.32
C ASN A 43 2.85 -6.69 -5.82
N ALA A 44 3.44 -5.83 -4.98
CA ALA A 44 3.23 -5.83 -3.54
C ALA A 44 1.78 -5.50 -3.18
N SER A 45 1.18 -4.49 -3.82
CA SER A 45 -0.23 -4.12 -3.61
C SER A 45 -1.19 -5.22 -4.07
N ASP A 46 -0.96 -5.82 -5.23
CA ASP A 46 -1.82 -6.90 -5.74
C ASP A 46 -1.79 -8.14 -4.85
N LEU A 47 -0.62 -8.51 -4.35
CA LEU A 47 -0.48 -9.63 -3.42
C LEU A 47 -1.08 -9.31 -2.05
N LEU A 48 -0.82 -8.12 -1.51
CA LEU A 48 -1.42 -7.68 -0.24
C LEU A 48 -2.94 -7.67 -0.34
N LYS A 49 -3.51 -7.22 -1.46
CA LYS A 49 -4.96 -7.25 -1.71
C LYS A 49 -5.52 -8.67 -1.56
N LYS A 50 -4.89 -9.66 -2.22
CA LYS A 50 -5.31 -11.08 -2.10
C LYS A 50 -5.24 -11.59 -0.66
N VAL A 51 -4.19 -11.21 0.07
CA VAL A 51 -4.04 -11.59 1.49
C VAL A 51 -5.17 -10.99 2.33
N LEU A 52 -5.49 -9.72 2.14
CA LEU A 52 -6.55 -9.04 2.87
C LEU A 52 -7.95 -9.61 2.50
N GLU A 53 -8.21 -9.87 1.22
CA GLU A 53 -9.45 -10.52 0.77
C GLU A 53 -9.60 -11.92 1.39
N GLY A 54 -8.51 -12.69 1.47
CA GLY A 54 -8.46 -13.97 2.19
C GLY A 54 -8.69 -13.86 3.70
N ASN A 55 -8.55 -12.67 4.28
CA ASN A 55 -8.86 -12.35 5.68
C ASN A 55 -10.25 -11.69 5.84
N SER A 56 -11.15 -11.89 4.87
CA SER A 56 -12.54 -11.40 4.88
C SER A 56 -12.70 -9.88 4.73
N PHE A 57 -11.66 -9.15 4.37
CA PHE A 57 -11.79 -7.73 4.01
C PHE A 57 -12.31 -7.60 2.58
N GLN A 58 -13.44 -6.92 2.40
CA GLN A 58 -14.07 -6.74 1.09
C GLN A 58 -13.90 -5.31 0.58
N ASN A 59 -14.14 -5.10 -0.73
CA ASN A 59 -14.09 -3.80 -1.38
C ASN A 59 -12.72 -3.09 -1.27
N ILE A 60 -11.64 -3.87 -1.36
CA ILE A 60 -10.29 -3.33 -1.45
C ILE A 60 -10.01 -2.90 -2.90
N ILE A 61 -9.74 -1.62 -3.07
CA ILE A 61 -9.53 -1.01 -4.38
C ILE A 61 -8.04 -0.84 -4.61
N TYR A 62 -7.52 -1.42 -5.68
CA TYR A 62 -6.18 -1.07 -6.16
C TYR A 62 -6.26 0.30 -6.83
N SER A 63 -5.44 1.23 -6.36
CA SER A 63 -5.32 2.57 -6.91
C SER A 63 -3.91 2.80 -7.42
N LYS A 64 -3.80 3.60 -8.47
CA LYS A 64 -2.51 4.03 -9.00
C LYS A 64 -2.59 5.46 -9.49
N GLY A 65 -1.45 6.14 -9.49
CA GLY A 65 -1.32 7.44 -10.10
C GLY A 65 0.11 7.72 -10.51
N TRP A 66 0.31 8.87 -11.14
CA TRP A 66 1.56 9.32 -11.68
C TRP A 66 2.01 10.60 -10.99
N ARG A 67 3.28 10.64 -10.62
CA ARG A 67 4.00 11.83 -10.17
C ARG A 67 5.21 11.99 -11.08
N ASN A 68 5.19 13.02 -11.93
CA ASN A 68 6.15 13.18 -13.01
C ASN A 68 6.17 11.91 -13.89
N GLU A 69 7.35 11.34 -14.16
CA GLU A 69 7.52 10.12 -14.95
C GLU A 69 7.39 8.83 -14.12
N GLN A 70 7.13 8.93 -12.82
CA GLN A 70 7.02 7.77 -11.93
C GLN A 70 5.57 7.44 -11.60
N SER A 71 5.17 6.19 -11.83
CA SER A 71 3.89 5.66 -11.35
C SER A 71 4.04 5.07 -9.95
N HIS A 72 2.98 5.16 -9.15
CA HIS A 72 2.88 4.49 -7.86
C HIS A 72 1.53 3.80 -7.69
N GLY A 73 1.52 2.66 -6.99
CA GLY A 73 0.31 1.88 -6.72
C GLY A 73 0.16 1.59 -5.23
N TRP A 74 -1.07 1.68 -4.73
CA TRP A 74 -1.44 1.44 -3.33
C TRP A 74 -2.84 0.82 -3.25
N LEU A 75 -3.27 0.46 -2.05
CA LEU A 75 -4.62 -0.03 -1.80
C LEU A 75 -5.47 1.02 -1.08
N GLU A 76 -6.77 1.02 -1.38
CA GLU A 76 -7.77 1.83 -0.68
C GLU A 76 -8.84 0.94 -0.05
N TYR A 77 -9.19 1.23 1.20
CA TYR A 77 -10.21 0.51 1.97
C TYR A 77 -11.01 1.47 2.85
N LYS A 78 -12.34 1.54 2.64
CA LYS A 78 -13.26 2.39 3.44
C LYS A 78 -12.76 3.84 3.65
N GLY A 79 -12.14 4.44 2.62
CA GLY A 79 -11.60 5.81 2.67
C GLY A 79 -10.20 5.95 3.30
N PHE A 80 -9.53 4.83 3.58
CA PHE A 80 -8.14 4.76 4.01
C PHE A 80 -7.25 4.30 2.88
N ILE A 81 -6.03 4.84 2.88
CA ILE A 81 -4.93 4.35 2.07
C ILE A 81 -4.18 3.31 2.89
N ILE A 82 -3.74 2.25 2.22
CA ILE A 82 -2.85 1.22 2.74
C ILE A 82 -1.72 1.11 1.72
N ASP A 83 -0.54 1.58 2.10
CA ASP A 83 0.65 1.56 1.25
C ASP A 83 1.83 1.01 2.04
N ILE A 84 2.40 -0.09 1.55
CA ILE A 84 3.55 -0.77 2.15
C ILE A 84 4.82 -0.53 1.33
N THR A 85 4.84 0.50 0.47
CA THR A 85 5.93 0.80 -0.46
C THR A 85 6.21 2.30 -0.62
N ALA A 86 5.57 3.16 0.18
CA ALA A 86 5.73 4.62 0.10
C ALA A 86 7.20 5.06 0.27
N ASP A 87 7.96 4.33 1.08
CA ASP A 87 9.39 4.54 1.33
C ASP A 87 10.30 4.20 0.15
N GLN A 88 9.75 3.78 -1.01
CA GLN A 88 10.54 3.73 -2.25
C GLN A 88 10.97 5.12 -2.73
N PHE A 89 10.23 6.16 -2.34
CA PHE A 89 10.51 7.57 -2.65
C PHE A 89 11.41 8.17 -1.58
N TRP A 90 12.71 7.93 -1.72
CA TRP A 90 13.77 8.38 -0.82
C TRP A 90 13.96 9.91 -0.76
N ASP A 91 13.36 10.64 -1.71
CA ASP A 91 13.26 12.10 -1.73
C ASP A 91 12.28 12.64 -0.68
N GLU A 92 11.51 11.76 -0.04
CA GLU A 92 10.58 12.08 1.04
C GLU A 92 10.80 11.16 2.24
N GLU A 93 10.69 11.71 3.46
CA GLU A 93 10.74 10.93 4.70
C GLU A 93 9.40 10.21 4.91
N ASN A 94 9.16 9.14 4.15
CA ASN A 94 7.97 8.31 4.26
C ASN A 94 8.15 7.18 5.28
N GLU A 95 7.06 6.84 5.98
CA GLU A 95 7.01 5.62 6.78
C GLU A 95 7.05 4.38 5.88
N GLU A 96 7.63 3.29 6.38
CA GLU A 96 7.64 1.98 5.69
C GLU A 96 6.22 1.47 5.38
N ILE A 97 5.23 1.85 6.19
CA ILE A 97 3.83 1.49 6.05
C ILE A 97 2.96 2.69 6.37
N ILE A 98 2.26 3.19 5.36
CA ILE A 98 1.27 4.25 5.53
C ILE A 98 -0.12 3.61 5.59
N ILE A 99 -0.81 3.82 6.72
CA ILE A 99 -2.25 3.57 6.85
C ILE A 99 -2.92 4.81 7.40
N ILE A 100 -3.56 5.57 6.52
CA ILE A 100 -4.07 6.90 6.83
C ILE A 100 -5.36 7.17 6.08
N ASN A 101 -6.22 8.05 6.63
CA ASN A 101 -7.37 8.53 5.89
C ASN A 101 -6.90 9.22 4.60
N LYS A 102 -7.50 8.88 3.46
CA LYS A 102 -7.12 9.37 2.13
C LYS A 102 -7.03 10.89 2.05
N ASN A 103 -7.94 11.61 2.70
CA ASN A 103 -7.97 13.07 2.67
C ASN A 103 -6.81 13.73 3.44
N LYS A 104 -6.11 12.95 4.29
CA LYS A 104 -4.99 13.40 5.11
C LYS A 104 -3.62 13.03 4.56
N SER A 105 -3.53 12.27 3.46
CA SER A 105 -2.23 11.92 2.90
C SER A 105 -1.79 12.95 1.86
N ASP A 106 -0.83 13.80 2.22
CA ASP A 106 -0.28 14.78 1.29
C ASP A 106 0.61 14.14 0.23
N PHE A 107 1.37 13.09 0.60
CA PHE A 107 2.11 12.25 -0.33
C PHE A 107 1.23 11.71 -1.48
N HIS A 108 0.12 11.03 -1.15
CA HIS A 108 -0.73 10.42 -2.17
C HIS A 108 -1.49 11.45 -3.03
N LYS A 109 -1.72 12.68 -2.55
CA LYS A 109 -2.34 13.76 -3.34
C LYS A 109 -1.46 14.24 -4.49
N GLN A 110 -0.16 13.99 -4.43
CA GLN A 110 0.80 14.35 -5.48
C GLN A 110 0.57 13.52 -6.76
N PHE A 111 0.00 12.30 -6.64
CA PHE A 111 -0.22 11.39 -7.76
C PHE A 111 -1.54 11.70 -8.46
N LYS A 112 -1.49 11.85 -9.79
CA LYS A 112 -2.67 12.11 -10.63
C LYS A 112 -3.02 10.89 -11.48
N PRO A 113 -4.30 10.70 -11.88
CA PRO A 113 -4.65 9.73 -12.90
C PRO A 113 -3.79 9.99 -14.15
N GLY A 114 -3.24 8.93 -14.74
CA GLY A 114 -2.44 9.06 -15.96
C GLY A 114 -3.32 9.61 -17.09
N ILE A 115 -2.94 10.77 -17.63
CA ILE A 115 -3.44 11.22 -18.93
C ILE A 115 -2.50 10.58 -19.95
N PHE A 116 -2.99 9.56 -20.66
CA PHE A 116 -2.32 9.02 -21.85
C PHE A 116 -2.87 9.74 -23.07
#